data_AF-A0A822DKI7-F1
#
_entry.id   AF-A0A822DKI7-F1
#
_cell.length_a   1.000
_cell.length_b   1.000
_cell.length_c   1.000
_cell.angle_alpha   90.00
_cell.angle_beta   90.00
_cell.angle_gamma   90.00
#
_symmetry.space_group_name_H-M   'P 1'
#
loop_
_entity.id
_entity.type
_entity.pdbx_description
1 polymer ?
#
loop_
_entity_poly.entity_id
_entity_poly.type
_entity_poly.pdbx_seq_one_letter_code
_entity_poly.pdbx_strand_id
1 'polypeptide(L)'
;MRLRYKDPKVPILKNNQPFPVEANGYCTECQTIAELISIRNNPNRMIIECLMICERVGVTSNFLYLLDHQADLCGHNLYSFDYNTYLRGSEECQLAIRLWLHAYHLRIQTQINLNKCVSYLEKCARIMGELINRKRTKEIQFDTLMKVLETTGNEYLR
;
A
#
# COMPACT_ATOMS: atom_id res chain seq x y z
N MET A 1 18.59 1.05 13.61
CA MET A 1 19.27 -0.28 13.55
C MET A 1 20.55 -0.36 14.35
N ARG A 2 21.53 0.55 14.18
CA ARG A 2 22.78 0.55 14.99
C ARG A 2 22.54 0.48 16.49
N LEU A 3 21.55 1.23 17.01
CA LEU A 3 21.15 1.19 18.42
C LEU A 3 20.64 -0.19 18.89
N ARG A 4 20.00 -0.97 18.00
CA ARG A 4 19.48 -2.31 18.31
C ARG A 4 20.56 -3.39 18.38
N TYR A 5 21.67 -3.16 17.67
CA TYR A 5 22.84 -4.04 17.59
C TYR A 5 24.05 -3.44 18.32
N LYS A 6 23.82 -2.55 19.29
CA LYS A 6 24.89 -1.94 20.08
C LYS A 6 25.64 -2.99 20.91
N ASP A 7 24.92 -4.00 21.42
CA ASP A 7 25.49 -5.24 21.95
C ASP A 7 25.15 -6.42 21.02
N PRO A 8 26.13 -6.97 20.27
CA PRO A 8 25.90 -8.09 19.36
C PRO A 8 25.48 -9.38 20.06
N LYS A 9 25.76 -9.53 21.37
CA LYS A 9 25.38 -10.73 22.15
C LYS A 9 23.93 -10.68 22.62
N VAL A 10 23.32 -9.49 22.67
CA VAL A 10 21.94 -9.28 23.09
C VAL A 10 21.24 -8.29 22.15
N PRO A 11 20.97 -8.68 20.88
CA PRO A 11 20.30 -7.80 19.95
C PRO A 11 18.85 -7.53 20.38
N ILE A 12 18.42 -6.27 20.32
CA ILE A 12 17.01 -5.90 20.55
C ILE A 12 16.22 -6.32 19.31
N LEU A 13 15.40 -7.37 19.39
CA LEU A 13 14.60 -7.88 18.26
C LEU A 13 13.37 -6.99 17.96
N LYS A 14 12.91 -7.00 16.71
CA LYS A 14 11.70 -6.29 16.24
C LYS A 14 10.59 -7.31 16.39
N ASN A 15 9.89 -7.28 17.51
CA ASN A 15 8.71 -8.11 17.69
C ASN A 15 7.52 -7.46 16.98
N ASN A 16 6.52 -8.27 16.61
CA ASN A 16 5.31 -7.85 15.88
C ASN A 16 5.61 -7.26 14.50
N GLN A 17 6.16 -8.08 13.58
CA GLN A 17 6.09 -7.71 12.18
C GLN A 17 4.60 -7.54 11.81
N PRO A 18 4.18 -6.39 11.26
CA PRO A 18 2.84 -6.28 10.71
C PRO A 18 2.68 -7.38 9.67
N PHE A 19 1.50 -8.02 9.65
CA PHE A 19 1.19 -9.04 8.65
C PHE A 19 1.61 -8.52 7.27
N PRO A 20 2.24 -9.34 6.41
CA PRO A 20 2.62 -8.89 5.10
C PRO A 20 1.35 -8.43 4.37
N VAL A 21 1.22 -7.13 4.20
CA VAL A 21 0.09 -6.54 3.49
C VAL A 21 0.33 -6.80 2.02
N GLU A 22 -0.67 -7.26 1.30
CA GLU A 22 -0.62 -7.46 -0.16
C GLU A 22 -0.14 -6.17 -0.87
N ALA A 23 -0.48 -5.01 -0.30
CA ALA A 23 -0.03 -3.69 -0.73
C ALA A 23 1.50 -3.48 -0.62
N ASN A 24 2.18 -4.21 0.25
CA ASN A 24 3.64 -4.17 0.40
C ASN A 24 4.35 -5.28 -0.41
N GLY A 25 3.63 -5.98 -1.30
CA GLY A 25 4.18 -7.09 -2.09
C GLY A 25 4.70 -8.24 -1.23
N TYR A 26 4.10 -8.44 -0.04
CA TYR A 26 4.55 -9.40 0.96
C TYR A 26 5.98 -9.17 1.47
N CYS A 27 6.52 -7.95 1.33
CA CYS A 27 7.81 -7.60 1.92
C CYS A 27 7.75 -7.73 3.45
N THR A 28 8.87 -8.11 4.05
CA THR A 28 9.09 -8.08 5.50
C THR A 28 9.99 -6.91 5.87
N GLU A 29 9.73 -6.27 7.01
CA GLU A 29 10.57 -5.19 7.54
C GLU A 29 12.01 -5.69 7.72
N CYS A 30 13.00 -4.90 7.28
CA CYS A 30 14.40 -5.24 7.46
C CYS A 30 14.69 -5.50 8.94
N GLN A 31 15.34 -6.61 9.24
CA GLN A 31 15.70 -7.03 10.59
C GLN A 31 17.12 -6.59 10.94
N THR A 32 18.02 -6.61 9.96
CA THR A 32 19.45 -6.31 10.13
C THR A 32 19.87 -4.99 9.47
N ILE A 33 21.08 -4.51 9.80
CA ILE A 33 21.70 -3.36 9.09
C ILE A 33 22.01 -3.73 7.64
N ALA A 34 22.44 -4.96 7.39
CA ALA A 34 22.78 -5.42 6.05
C ALA A 34 21.57 -5.36 5.10
N GLU A 35 20.41 -5.84 5.55
CA GLU A 35 19.15 -5.74 4.80
C GLU A 35 18.72 -4.29 4.56
N LEU A 36 18.87 -3.41 5.55
CA LEU A 36 18.55 -1.99 5.37
C LEU A 36 19.49 -1.32 4.36
N ILE A 37 20.78 -1.68 4.38
CA ILE A 37 21.76 -1.19 3.41
C ILE A 37 21.47 -1.74 2.01
N SER A 38 21.03 -3.00 1.87
CA SER A 38 20.76 -3.59 0.55
C SER A 38 19.62 -2.89 -0.20
N ILE A 39 18.72 -2.21 0.53
CA ILE A 39 17.60 -1.47 -0.09
C ILE A 39 17.89 0.02 -0.32
N ARG A 40 19.08 0.53 0.03
CA ARG A 40 19.41 1.98 0.02
C ARG A 40 19.22 2.67 -1.33
N ASN A 41 19.35 1.93 -2.42
CA ASN A 41 19.26 2.43 -3.79
C ASN A 41 17.94 1.99 -4.46
N ASN A 42 17.01 1.42 -3.70
CA ASN A 42 15.69 0.99 -4.18
C ASN A 42 14.61 1.86 -3.51
N PRO A 43 14.19 2.98 -4.13
CA PRO A 43 13.26 3.93 -3.53
C PRO A 43 11.90 3.31 -3.21
N ASN A 44 11.39 2.41 -4.06
CA ASN A 44 10.13 1.69 -3.81
C ASN A 44 10.24 0.84 -2.55
N ARG A 45 11.34 0.10 -2.40
CA ARG A 45 11.56 -0.73 -1.22
C ARG A 45 11.77 0.09 0.05
N MET A 46 12.38 1.28 -0.06
CA MET A 46 12.50 2.22 1.06
C MET A 46 11.14 2.75 1.51
N ILE A 47 10.24 3.10 0.58
CA ILE A 47 8.89 3.54 0.93
C ILE A 47 8.12 2.42 1.63
N ILE A 48 8.17 1.20 1.10
CA ILE A 48 7.55 0.02 1.73
C ILE A 48 8.14 -0.21 3.13
N GLU A 49 9.45 -0.04 3.31
CA GLU A 49 10.09 -0.13 4.63
C GLU A 49 9.56 0.93 5.61
N CYS A 50 9.42 2.18 5.17
CA CYS A 50 8.84 3.25 5.97
C CYS A 50 7.40 2.93 6.39
N LEU A 51 6.57 2.45 5.45
CA LEU A 51 5.17 2.08 5.75
C LEU A 51 5.09 0.98 6.81
N MET A 52 5.88 -0.09 6.67
CA MET A 52 5.92 -1.18 7.65
C MET A 52 6.41 -0.71 9.03
N ILE A 53 7.42 0.16 9.08
CA ILE A 53 7.91 0.74 10.35
C ILE A 53 6.81 1.55 11.01
N CYS A 54 6.13 2.42 10.27
CA CYS A 54 5.06 3.26 10.79
C CYS A 54 3.90 2.42 11.32
N GLU A 55 3.45 1.43 10.55
CA GLU A 55 2.34 0.56 10.94
C GLU A 55 2.68 -0.25 12.22
N ARG A 56 3.92 -0.75 12.33
CA ARG A 56 4.38 -1.45 13.55
C ARG A 56 4.44 -0.54 14.78
N VAL A 57 4.92 0.69 14.62
CA VAL A 57 5.06 1.64 15.74
C VAL A 57 3.69 2.19 16.17
N GLY A 58 2.76 2.30 15.23
CA GLY A 58 1.38 2.69 15.48
C GLY A 58 0.79 3.48 14.31
N VAL A 59 -0.44 3.13 13.96
CA VAL A 59 -1.22 3.83 12.94
C VAL A 59 -1.58 5.22 13.47
N THR A 60 -1.06 6.25 12.83
CA THR A 60 -1.33 7.66 13.16
C THR A 60 -1.95 8.37 11.96
N SER A 61 -2.54 9.56 12.19
CA SER A 61 -3.01 10.43 11.11
C SER A 61 -1.91 10.75 10.10
N ASN A 62 -0.67 10.96 10.56
CA ASN A 62 0.49 11.22 9.70
C ASN A 62 0.88 10.01 8.85
N PHE A 63 0.86 8.81 9.44
CA PHE A 63 1.09 7.57 8.69
C PHE A 63 0.02 7.37 7.61
N LEU A 64 -1.25 7.56 7.96
CA LEU A 64 -2.35 7.46 7.01
C LEU A 64 -2.22 8.50 5.88
N TYR A 65 -1.74 9.71 6.16
CA TYR A 65 -1.44 10.70 5.12
C TYR A 65 -0.32 10.23 4.16
N LEU A 66 0.76 9.66 4.70
CA LEU A 66 1.85 9.11 3.87
C LEU A 66 1.36 7.96 2.98
N LEU A 67 0.52 7.08 3.54
CA LEU A 67 -0.09 5.99 2.80
C LEU A 67 -1.00 6.50 1.68
N ASP A 68 -1.85 7.50 1.96
CA ASP A 68 -2.69 8.15 0.95
C ASP A 68 -1.83 8.72 -0.20
N HIS A 69 -0.77 9.45 0.15
CA HIS A 69 0.12 10.08 -0.83
C HIS A 69 0.78 9.04 -1.74
N GLN A 70 1.26 7.93 -1.17
CA GLN A 70 1.86 6.86 -1.93
C GLN A 70 0.85 6.18 -2.87
N ALA A 71 -0.36 5.91 -2.38
CA ALA A 71 -1.42 5.33 -3.18
C ALA A 71 -1.81 6.22 -4.36
N ASP A 72 -1.90 7.53 -4.12
CA ASP A 72 -2.21 8.53 -5.15
C ASP A 72 -1.11 8.64 -6.21
N LEU A 73 0.17 8.61 -5.81
CA LEU A 73 1.30 8.57 -6.74
C LEU A 73 1.25 7.33 -7.64
N CYS A 74 0.97 6.14 -7.08
CA CYS A 74 0.82 4.92 -7.86
C CYS A 74 -0.36 5.00 -8.84
N GLY A 75 -1.50 5.55 -8.41
CA GLY A 75 -2.68 5.71 -9.25
C GLY A 75 -2.55 6.76 -10.35
N HIS A 76 -1.70 7.78 -10.17
CA HIS A 76 -1.48 8.85 -11.16
C HIS A 76 -0.74 8.38 -12.43
N ASN A 77 0.07 7.33 -12.33
CA ASN A 77 0.88 6.83 -13.46
C ASN A 77 0.05 6.27 -14.64
N LEU A 78 -1.26 6.04 -14.46
CA LEU A 78 -2.21 5.70 -15.52
C LEU A 78 -2.35 6.74 -16.63
N TYR A 79 -2.04 8.00 -16.32
CA TYR A 79 -2.22 9.15 -17.22
C TYR A 79 -0.91 9.57 -17.91
N SER A 80 0.18 8.84 -17.68
CA SER A 80 1.45 9.04 -18.38
C SER A 80 1.37 8.44 -19.79
N PHE A 81 1.60 9.27 -20.81
CA PHE A 81 1.38 8.97 -22.24
C PHE A 81 2.44 8.08 -22.93
N ASP A 82 3.46 7.58 -22.23
CA ASP A 82 4.50 6.73 -22.82
C ASP A 82 4.19 5.23 -22.67
N TYR A 83 4.34 4.46 -23.76
CA TYR A 83 4.11 3.02 -23.90
C TYR A 83 4.92 2.16 -22.90
N ASN A 84 6.14 2.58 -22.53
CA ASN A 84 6.93 1.87 -21.51
C ASN A 84 6.42 2.14 -20.08
N THR A 85 5.81 3.30 -19.85
CA THR A 85 5.09 3.64 -18.61
C THR A 85 3.69 3.02 -18.58
N TYR A 86 3.14 2.69 -19.76
CA TYR A 86 1.82 2.10 -19.95
C TYR A 86 1.74 0.61 -19.58
N LEU A 87 2.78 -0.19 -19.87
CA LEU A 87 2.90 -1.59 -19.40
C LEU A 87 3.13 -1.67 -17.90
N ARG A 88 3.93 -0.75 -17.35
CA ARG A 88 4.04 -0.55 -15.90
C ARG A 88 2.67 -0.22 -15.31
N GLY A 89 1.95 0.73 -15.89
CA GLY A 89 0.67 1.25 -15.42
C GLY A 89 -0.30 0.24 -14.78
N SER A 90 -0.38 -1.00 -15.26
CA SER A 90 -1.23 -2.04 -14.65
C SER A 90 -0.75 -2.55 -13.28
N GLU A 91 0.56 -2.76 -13.09
CA GLU A 91 1.09 -3.17 -11.77
C GLU A 91 0.98 -2.03 -10.75
N GLU A 92 1.31 -0.80 -11.16
CA GLU A 92 1.11 0.40 -10.35
C GLU A 92 -0.38 0.64 -10.03
N CYS A 93 -1.31 0.35 -10.95
CA CYS A 93 -2.76 0.38 -10.68
C CYS A 93 -3.16 -0.60 -9.58
N GLN A 94 -2.72 -1.85 -9.73
CA GLN A 94 -3.03 -2.89 -8.75
C GLN A 94 -2.45 -2.53 -7.40
N LEU A 95 -1.23 -1.98 -7.37
CA LEU A 95 -0.62 -1.47 -6.15
C LEU A 95 -1.44 -0.31 -5.54
N ALA A 96 -1.88 0.66 -6.34
CA ALA A 96 -2.71 1.77 -5.88
C ALA A 96 -4.02 1.29 -5.24
N ILE A 97 -4.72 0.35 -5.91
CA ILE A 97 -5.95 -0.25 -5.39
C ILE A 97 -5.69 -0.93 -4.04
N ARG A 98 -4.63 -1.74 -3.95
CA ARG A 98 -4.26 -2.40 -2.69
C ARG A 98 -3.92 -1.42 -1.58
N LEU A 99 -3.19 -0.34 -1.88
CA LEU A 99 -2.84 0.70 -0.90
C LEU A 99 -4.08 1.48 -0.42
N TRP A 100 -5.00 1.83 -1.32
CA TRP A 100 -6.25 2.51 -0.94
C TRP A 100 -7.19 1.61 -0.12
N LEU A 101 -7.30 0.32 -0.46
CA LEU A 101 -8.05 -0.64 0.35
C LEU A 101 -7.41 -0.84 1.73
N HIS A 102 -6.08 -0.91 1.80
CA HIS A 102 -5.37 -0.96 3.08
C HIS A 102 -5.63 0.29 3.92
N ALA A 103 -5.52 1.48 3.31
CA ALA A 103 -5.83 2.75 3.97
C ALA A 103 -7.28 2.81 4.46
N TYR A 104 -8.23 2.30 3.67
CA TYR A 104 -9.62 2.17 4.07
C TYR A 104 -9.76 1.31 5.35
N HIS A 105 -9.20 0.10 5.35
CA HIS A 105 -9.32 -0.82 6.49
C HIS A 105 -8.68 -0.23 7.76
N LEU A 106 -7.50 0.37 7.63
CA LEU A 106 -6.83 1.02 8.75
C LEU A 106 -7.65 2.18 9.32
N ARG A 107 -8.31 2.98 8.47
CA ARG A 107 -9.18 4.07 8.95
C ARG A 107 -10.40 3.56 9.68
N ILE A 108 -11.04 2.50 9.17
CA ILE A 108 -12.17 1.85 9.86
C ILE A 108 -11.72 1.29 11.21
N GLN A 109 -10.57 0.61 11.27
CA GLN A 109 -10.06 0.04 12.52
C GLN A 109 -9.69 1.11 13.55
N THR A 110 -9.11 2.23 13.11
CA THR A 110 -8.63 3.29 14.00
C THR A 110 -9.63 4.42 14.24
N GLN A 111 -10.73 4.46 13.49
CA GLN A 111 -11.73 5.54 13.51
C GLN A 111 -11.15 6.92 13.11
N ILE A 112 -10.06 6.96 12.34
CA ILE A 112 -9.38 8.20 11.93
C ILE A 112 -9.84 8.66 10.54
N ASN A 113 -10.45 9.85 10.46
CA ASN A 113 -10.84 10.53 9.22
C ASN A 113 -11.66 9.64 8.26
N LEU A 114 -12.76 9.06 8.76
CA LEU A 114 -13.62 8.14 8.01
C LEU A 114 -14.20 8.75 6.72
N ASN A 115 -14.34 10.08 6.64
CA ASN A 115 -14.85 10.78 5.46
C ASN A 115 -14.02 10.50 4.18
N LYS A 116 -12.78 10.03 4.31
CA LYS A 116 -11.96 9.65 3.14
C LYS A 116 -12.28 8.24 2.60
N CYS A 117 -12.95 7.38 3.37
CA CYS A 117 -13.18 5.98 3.00
C CYS A 117 -13.93 5.83 1.67
N VAL A 118 -15.02 6.60 1.48
CA VAL A 118 -15.78 6.62 0.21
C VAL A 118 -14.89 7.04 -0.96
N SER A 119 -14.03 8.06 -0.77
CA SER A 119 -13.14 8.53 -1.84
C SER A 119 -12.14 7.47 -2.33
N TYR A 120 -11.74 6.52 -1.47
CA TYR A 120 -10.88 5.40 -1.87
C TYR A 120 -11.62 4.40 -2.74
N LEU A 121 -12.89 4.14 -2.44
CA LEU A 121 -13.73 3.25 -3.24
C LEU A 121 -14.00 3.86 -4.62
N GLU A 122 -14.29 5.16 -4.67
CA GLU A 122 -14.44 5.91 -5.93
C GLU A 122 -13.16 5.86 -6.77
N LYS A 123 -11.99 6.05 -6.15
CA LYS A 123 -10.69 5.94 -6.82
C LYS A 123 -10.44 4.54 -7.38
N CYS A 124 -10.75 3.48 -6.61
CA CYS A 124 -10.66 2.09 -7.06
C CYS A 124 -11.59 1.84 -8.26
N ALA A 125 -12.86 2.23 -8.16
CA ALA A 125 -13.86 2.06 -9.21
C ALA A 125 -13.44 2.78 -10.50
N ARG A 126 -12.91 4.01 -10.39
CA ARG A 126 -12.39 4.77 -11.53
C ARG A 126 -11.25 4.05 -12.24
N ILE A 127 -10.25 3.54 -11.51
CA ILE A 127 -9.14 2.80 -12.13
C ILE A 127 -9.64 1.52 -12.81
N MET A 128 -10.51 0.75 -12.15
CA MET A 128 -11.06 -0.47 -12.72
C MET A 128 -11.88 -0.17 -13.98
N GLY A 129 -12.70 0.88 -13.95
CA GLY A 129 -13.46 1.36 -15.11
C GLY A 129 -12.55 1.74 -16.28
N GLU A 130 -11.46 2.46 -16.03
CA GLU A 130 -10.45 2.78 -17.05
C GLU A 130 -9.80 1.52 -17.66
N LEU A 131 -9.44 0.53 -16.83
CA LEU A 131 -8.88 -0.73 -17.32
C LEU A 131 -9.89 -1.50 -18.19
N ILE A 132 -11.17 -1.52 -17.81
CA ILE A 132 -12.25 -2.13 -18.59
C ILE A 132 -12.43 -1.40 -19.93
N ASN A 133 -12.55 -0.07 -19.91
CA ASN A 133 -12.73 0.76 -21.10
C ASN A 133 -11.59 0.58 -22.11
N ARG A 134 -10.38 0.36 -21.61
CA ARG A 134 -9.18 0.09 -22.43
C ARG A 134 -9.02 -1.39 -22.82
N LYS A 135 -10.01 -2.25 -22.51
CA LYS A 135 -10.01 -3.69 -22.78
C LYS A 135 -8.87 -4.46 -22.09
N ARG A 136 -8.40 -3.97 -20.93
CA ARG A 136 -7.33 -4.57 -20.12
C ARG A 136 -7.89 -5.37 -18.93
N THR A 137 -9.07 -5.96 -19.06
CA THR A 137 -9.74 -6.70 -17.97
C THR A 137 -8.92 -7.85 -17.39
N LYS A 138 -8.02 -8.44 -18.18
CA LYS A 138 -7.09 -9.49 -17.73
C LYS A 138 -6.10 -9.03 -16.64
N GLU A 139 -5.93 -7.73 -16.47
CA GLU A 139 -5.03 -7.14 -15.48
C GLU A 139 -5.74 -6.81 -14.17
N ILE A 140 -7.07 -6.94 -14.14
CA ILE A 140 -7.84 -6.85 -12.91
C ILE A 140 -7.79 -8.23 -12.25
N GLN A 141 -7.08 -8.34 -11.14
CA GLN A 141 -7.09 -9.57 -10.35
C GLN A 141 -8.49 -9.75 -9.76
N PHE A 142 -9.06 -10.95 -9.94
CA PHE A 142 -10.43 -11.26 -9.51
C PHE A 142 -10.62 -11.04 -8.00
N ASP A 143 -9.66 -11.48 -7.19
CA ASP A 143 -9.70 -11.30 -5.73
C ASP A 143 -9.70 -9.81 -5.34
N THR A 144 -8.94 -8.97 -6.04
CA THR A 144 -8.95 -7.53 -5.82
C THR A 144 -10.31 -6.91 -6.17
N LEU A 145 -10.92 -7.33 -7.28
CA LEU A 145 -12.27 -6.91 -7.66
C LEU A 145 -13.29 -7.29 -6.59
N MET A 146 -13.27 -8.54 -6.12
CA MET A 146 -14.18 -9.02 -5.08
C MET A 146 -14.02 -8.23 -3.79
N LYS A 147 -12.79 -7.96 -3.34
CA LYS A 147 -12.53 -7.13 -2.16
C LYS A 147 -13.11 -5.71 -2.29
N VAL A 148 -12.95 -5.07 -3.47
CA VAL A 148 -13.53 -3.73 -3.70
C VAL A 148 -15.05 -3.79 -3.65
N LEU A 149 -15.67 -4.78 -4.29
CA LEU A 149 -17.13 -4.93 -4.32
C LEU A 149 -17.70 -5.19 -2.92
N GLU A 150 -17.11 -6.10 -2.15
CA GLU A 150 -17.51 -6.39 -0.77
C GLU A 150 -17.39 -5.16 0.13
N THR A 151 -16.28 -4.42 0.00
CA THR A 151 -16.05 -3.20 0.78
C THR A 151 -17.06 -2.11 0.42
N THR A 152 -17.36 -1.97 -0.86
CA THR A 152 -18.34 -1.01 -1.37
C THR A 152 -19.75 -1.34 -0.89
N GLY A 153 -20.17 -2.61 -0.99
CA GLY A 153 -21.48 -3.05 -0.51
C GLY A 153 -21.67 -2.76 0.98
N ASN A 154 -20.64 -3.01 1.80
CA ASN A 154 -20.69 -2.73 3.24
C ASN A 154 -20.81 -1.24 3.59
N GLU A 155 -20.25 -0.35 2.77
CA GLU A 155 -20.29 1.09 3.03
C GLU A 155 -21.64 1.72 2.61
N TYR A 156 -22.22 1.28 1.49
CA TYR A 156 -23.51 1.80 1.00
C TYR A 156 -24.75 1.17 1.66
N LEU A 157 -24.58 0.10 2.45
CA LEU A 157 -25.64 -0.53 3.24
C LEU A 157 -25.69 -0.05 4.70
N ARG A 158 -24.78 0.83 5.12
CA ARG A 158 -24.76 1.49 6.43
C ARG A 158 -25.45 2.85 6.38
#